data_AF-A0ABD5L752-F1
#
_entry.id   AF-A0ABD5L752-F1
#
_cell.length_a   1.000
_cell.length_b   1.000
_cell.length_c   1.000
_cell.angle_alpha   90.00
_cell.angle_beta   90.00
_cell.angle_gamma   90.00
#
_symmetry.space_group_name_H-M   'P 1'
#
loop_
_entity.id
_entity.type
_entity.pdbx_description
1 polymer ?
#
loop_
_entity_poly.entity_id
_entity_poly.type
_entity_poly.pdbx_seq_one_letter_code
_entity_poly.pdbx_strand_id
1 'polypeptide(L)' 'MKYKLVIGICIVITCIFLYLLAMDSLCDQGGENFIYGICGVTDWLPF' A
#
# COMPACT_ATOMS: atom_id res chain seq x y z
N MET A 1 -22.70 -16.89 -4.88
CA MET A 1 -22.38 -15.66 -4.12
C MET A 1 -20.95 -15.65 -3.56
N LYS A 2 -20.42 -16.75 -3.01
CA LYS A 2 -19.04 -16.82 -2.46
C LYS A 2 -17.93 -16.33 -3.41
N TYR A 3 -17.97 -16.69 -4.70
CA TYR A 3 -16.95 -16.29 -5.67
C TYR A 3 -16.88 -14.77 -5.90
N LYS A 4 -18.02 -14.06 -5.90
CA LYS A 4 -18.06 -12.59 -6.06
C LYS A 4 -17.41 -11.89 -4.87
N LEU A 5 -17.59 -12.45 -3.67
CA LEU A 5 -16.99 -11.95 -2.44
C LEU A 5 -15.48 -12.18 -2.46
N VAL A 6 -15.02 -13.36 -2.87
CA VAL A 6 -13.58 -13.66 -3.03
C VAL A 6 -12.93 -12.71 -4.05
N ILE A 7 -13.56 -12.50 -5.21
CA ILE A 7 -13.05 -11.57 -6.22
C ILE A 7 -12.99 -10.14 -5.67
N GLY A 8 -14.03 -9.70 -4.95
CA GLY A 8 -14.04 -8.38 -4.31
C GLY A 8 -12.90 -8.22 -3.31
N ILE A 9 -12.65 -9.22 -2.45
CA ILE A 9 -11.53 -9.21 -1.51
C ILE A 9 -10.19 -9.14 -2.23
N CYS A 10 -9.99 -9.94 -3.28
CA CYS A 10 -8.76 -9.92 -4.07
C CYS A 10 -8.51 -8.54 -4.69
N ILE A 11 -9.54 -7.90 -5.24
CA ILE A 11 -9.42 -6.55 -5.80
C ILE A 11 -9.02 -5.54 -4.71
N VAL A 12 -9.68 -5.59 -3.55
CA VAL A 12 -9.38 -4.68 -2.43
C VAL A 12 -7.94 -4.88 -1.95
N ILE A 13 -7.48 -6.12 -1.78
CA ILE A 13 -6.10 -6.42 -1.38
C ILE A 13 -5.11 -5.89 -2.41
N THR A 14 -5.35 -6.10 -3.71
CA THR A 14 -4.48 -5.59 -4.77
C THR A 14 -4.44 -4.05 -4.78
N CYS A 15 -5.57 -3.38 -4.58
CA CYS A 15 -5.61 -1.92 -4.49
C CYS A 15 -4.81 -1.39 -3.30
N ILE A 16 -4.95 -2.04 -2.13
CA ILE A 16 -4.18 -1.67 -0.93
C ILE A 16 -2.68 -1.89 -1.18
N PHE A 17 -2.30 -3.01 -1.80
CA PHE A 17 -0.91 -3.30 -2.13
C PHE A 17 -0.30 -2.26 -3.07
N LEU A 18 -0.99 -1.92 -4.16
CA LEU A 18 -0.55 -0.89 -5.11
C LEU A 18 -0.47 0.50 -4.46
N TYR A 19 -1.37 0.82 -3.52
CA TYR A 19 -1.33 2.07 -2.77
C TYR A 19 -0.10 2.17 -1.86
N LEU A 20 0.22 1.09 -1.15
CA LEU A 20 1.41 1.03 -0.29
C LEU A 20 2.70 1.11 -1.13
N LEU A 21 2.76 0.41 -2.27
CA LEU A 21 3.90 0.49 -3.19
C LEU A 21 4.10 1.92 -3.73
N ALA A 22 3.02 2.62 -4.07
CA ALA A 22 3.10 4.00 -4.53
C ALA A 22 3.56 4.95 -3.41
N MET A 23 3.09 4.73 -2.18
CA MET A 23 3.56 5.45 -0.99
C MET A 23 5.06 5.25 -0.76
N ASP A 24 5.56 4.01 -0.85
CA ASP A 24 6.97 3.69 -0.69
C ASP A 24 7.87 4.45 -1.69
N SER A 25 7.49 4.43 -2.97
CA SER A 25 8.18 5.20 -4.01
C SER A 25 8.16 6.71 -3.77
N LEU A 26 7.11 7.24 -3.14
CA LEU A 26 7.03 8.65 -2.76
C LEU A 26 7.88 8.98 -1.53
N CYS A 27 7.99 8.04 -0.59
CA CYS A 27 8.86 8.15 0.59
C CYS A 27 10.34 8.15 0.17
N ASP A 28 10.75 7.28 -0.76
CA ASP A 28 12.10 7.23 -1.32
C ASP A 28 12.48 8.53 -2.05
N GLN A 29 11.50 9.16 -2.71
CA GLN A 29 11.71 10.43 -3.42
C GLN A 29 11.78 11.67 -2.51
N GLY A 30 11.68 11.52 -1.18
CA GLY A 30 11.97 12.60 -0.25
C GLY A 30 10.93 13.73 -0.26
N GLY A 31 9.64 13.40 -0.39
CA GLY A 31 8.55 14.36 -0.21
C GLY A 31 8.55 14.93 1.21
N GLU A 32 9.07 16.15 1.37
CA GLU A 32 9.45 16.84 2.61
C GLU A 32 8.37 17.03 3.71
N ASN A 33 7.15 16.49 3.52
CA ASN A 33 6.07 16.47 4.51
C ASN A 33 5.22 15.19 4.50
N PHE A 34 5.64 14.12 3.83
CA PHE A 34 4.90 12.85 3.86
C PHE A 34 5.05 12.19 5.22
N ILE A 35 3.91 11.87 5.82
CA ILE A 35 3.72 11.41 7.20
C ILE A 35 4.75 10.33 7.56
N TYR A 36 5.77 10.68 8.36
CA TYR A 36 6.84 9.81 8.87
C TYR A 36 6.33 8.45 9.38
N GLY A 37 5.11 8.43 9.95
CA GLY A 37 4.49 7.22 10.46
C GLY A 37 4.03 6.22 9.39
N ILE A 38 3.65 6.67 8.20
CA ILE A 38 3.24 5.76 7.12
C ILE A 38 4.49 5.21 6.45
N CYS A 39 5.46 6.05 6.09
CA CYS A 39 6.73 5.61 5.51
C CYS A 39 7.45 4.58 6.42
N GLY A 40 7.46 4.76 7.74
CA GLY A 40 8.06 3.79 8.66
C GLY A 40 7.30 2.45 8.77
N VAL A 41 6.00 2.42 8.47
CA VAL A 41 5.22 1.17 8.37
C VAL A 41 5.49 0.49 7.03
N THR A 42 5.62 1.26 5.95
CA THR A 42 5.97 0.75 4.62
C THR A 42 7.39 0.18 4.59
N ASP A 43 8.36 0.82 5.26
CA ASP A 43 9.77 0.38 5.36
C ASP A 43 9.92 -0.98 6.09
N TRP A 44 8.93 -1.35 6.91
CA TRP A 44 8.85 -2.66 7.56
C TRP A 44 8.28 -3.77 6.66
N LEU A 45 7.64 -3.41 5.55
CA LEU A 45 7.17 -4.37 4.57
C LEU A 45 8.29 -4.67 3.57
N PRO A 46 8.62 -5.95 3.33
CA PRO A 46 9.74 -6.35 2.48
C PRO A 46 9.34 -6.32 0.99
N PHE A 47 8.99 -5.15 0.45
CA PHE A 47 8.78 -4.96 -0.99
C PHE A 47 9.70 -3.88 -1.55
#